data_AF-A0A3C1C2I4-F1
#
_entry.id   AF-A0A3C1C2I4-F1
#
_cell.length_a   1.000
_cell.length_b   1.000
_cell.length_c   1.000
_cell.angle_alpha   90.00
_cell.angle_beta   90.00
_cell.angle_gamma   90.00
#
_symmetry.space_group_name_H-M   'P 1'
#
loop_
_entity.id
_entity.type
_entity.pdbx_description
1 polymer ?
#
loop_
_entity_poly.entity_id
_entity_poly.type
_entity_poly.pdbx_seq_one_letter_code
_entity_poly.pdbx_strand_id
1 'polypeptide(L)'
;MLASIIGQMDAMLEPADFGDKQWSADWQYTSDFIKSGGEVEWRNPGGDGAERKAFVRARDALDDAGLVIVAGGGRRVALTPEGDAQARRACGLPVLADALCGLDWLADPGHAPLKWRMHDQRTFISESSMLGSDPAPAVSQGQARMAGETASRLTNAVLPLLAAGLVEWRVWRFGSGLFLFRPTAEGNALAAKRIADGSAVPGKWPKFVRRSAMKIGAKTADACEAYMTAWEGAYRARRDAPPLWPNVCAHLDPIDPPPKVQAQGEGQTISGDCRRGKAEACASVQDEQTEGRETPAEGTP
;
A
#
# COMPACT_ATOMS: atom_id res chain seq x y z
N MET A 1 -10.28 -6.03 -24.46
CA MET A 1 -9.45 -7.18 -24.04
C MET A 1 -8.47 -6.81 -22.93
N LEU A 2 -7.54 -5.87 -23.14
CA LEU A 2 -6.57 -5.43 -22.11
C LEU A 2 -7.24 -5.07 -20.77
N ALA A 3 -8.35 -4.32 -20.81
CA ALA A 3 -9.16 -4.00 -19.63
C ALA A 3 -9.65 -5.23 -18.83
N SER A 4 -10.04 -6.31 -19.53
CA SER A 4 -10.47 -7.55 -18.89
C SER A 4 -9.29 -8.31 -18.27
N ILE A 5 -8.13 -8.32 -18.94
CA ILE A 5 -6.92 -8.97 -18.41
C ILE A 5 -6.46 -8.26 -17.14
N ILE A 6 -6.35 -6.92 -17.16
CA ILE A 6 -5.94 -6.16 -15.97
C ILE A 6 -6.96 -6.27 -14.84
N GLY A 7 -8.26 -6.36 -15.15
CA GLY A 7 -9.30 -6.63 -14.14
C GLY A 7 -9.08 -7.95 -13.40
N GLN A 8 -8.75 -9.03 -14.12
CA GLN A 8 -8.43 -10.31 -13.48
C GLN A 8 -7.14 -10.25 -12.67
N MET A 9 -6.09 -9.61 -13.21
CA MET A 9 -4.80 -9.49 -12.51
C MET A 9 -4.94 -8.67 -11.22
N ASP A 10 -5.59 -7.50 -11.27
CA ASP A 10 -5.81 -6.66 -10.09
C ASP A 10 -6.66 -7.41 -9.05
N ALA A 11 -7.67 -8.18 -9.46
CA ALA A 11 -8.45 -9.03 -8.54
C ALA A 11 -7.65 -10.15 -7.88
N MET A 12 -6.58 -10.66 -8.52
CA MET A 12 -5.68 -11.65 -7.90
C MET A 12 -4.71 -11.02 -6.90
N LEU A 13 -4.38 -9.73 -7.08
CA LEU A 13 -3.40 -9.01 -6.27
C LEU A 13 -4.03 -8.18 -5.16
N GLU A 14 -5.31 -7.81 -5.29
CA GLU A 14 -5.98 -6.92 -4.36
C GLU A 14 -5.97 -7.48 -2.91
N PRO A 15 -5.55 -6.69 -1.92
CA PRO A 15 -5.70 -7.06 -0.52
C PRO A 15 -7.16 -7.38 -0.19
N ALA A 16 -7.40 -8.61 0.27
CA ALA A 16 -8.73 -9.06 0.67
C ALA A 16 -8.67 -9.92 1.93
N ASP A 17 -9.74 -9.85 2.73
CA ASP A 17 -9.95 -10.73 3.88
C ASP A 17 -11.23 -11.53 3.65
N PHE A 18 -11.06 -12.78 3.21
CA PHE A 18 -12.17 -13.71 2.99
C PHE A 18 -12.61 -14.48 4.25
N GLY A 19 -12.15 -14.05 5.43
CA GLY A 19 -12.52 -14.66 6.70
C GLY A 19 -11.76 -15.95 7.02
N ASP A 20 -12.24 -16.66 8.03
CA ASP A 20 -11.56 -17.85 8.56
C ASP A 20 -11.62 -18.99 7.56
N LYS A 21 -10.50 -19.73 7.45
CA LYS A 21 -10.25 -20.87 6.54
C LYS A 21 -9.91 -20.52 5.08
N GLN A 22 -10.25 -19.32 4.59
CA GLN A 22 -9.95 -18.93 3.20
C GLN A 22 -8.57 -18.31 3.00
N TRP A 23 -7.94 -17.79 4.06
CA TRP A 23 -6.65 -17.11 3.96
C TRP A 23 -5.52 -17.98 3.39
N SER A 24 -5.51 -19.28 3.68
CA SER A 24 -4.48 -20.18 3.17
C SER A 24 -4.69 -20.45 1.68
N ALA A 25 -5.95 -20.57 1.24
CA ALA A 25 -6.25 -20.65 -0.19
C ALA A 25 -5.84 -19.36 -0.90
N ASP A 26 -6.24 -18.21 -0.36
CA ASP A 26 -5.91 -16.90 -0.92
C ASP A 26 -4.40 -16.68 -1.10
N TRP A 27 -3.62 -17.01 -0.07
CA TRP A 27 -2.16 -16.97 -0.13
C TRP A 27 -1.60 -17.88 -1.23
N GLN A 28 -2.12 -19.10 -1.37
CA GLN A 28 -1.66 -20.04 -2.40
C GLN A 28 -1.96 -19.54 -3.80
N TYR A 29 -3.17 -19.02 -4.04
CA TYR A 29 -3.57 -18.46 -5.35
C TYR A 29 -2.76 -17.22 -5.71
N THR A 30 -2.55 -16.31 -4.75
CA THR A 30 -1.71 -15.12 -4.96
C THR A 30 -0.26 -15.54 -5.22
N SER A 31 0.27 -16.51 -4.48
CA SER A 31 1.63 -17.02 -4.67
C SER A 31 1.80 -17.73 -6.01
N ASP A 32 0.83 -18.53 -6.45
CA ASP A 32 0.84 -19.19 -7.75
C ASP A 32 0.80 -18.16 -8.89
N PHE A 33 -0.06 -17.15 -8.77
CA PHE A 33 -0.15 -16.03 -9.72
C PHE A 33 1.18 -15.26 -9.85
N ILE A 34 1.86 -14.98 -8.74
CA ILE A 34 3.16 -14.31 -8.77
C ILE A 34 4.22 -15.23 -9.42
N LYS A 35 4.23 -16.52 -9.05
CA LYS A 35 5.19 -17.51 -9.59
C LYS A 35 4.99 -17.77 -11.08
N SER A 36 3.77 -17.66 -11.59
CA SER A 36 3.47 -17.77 -13.02
C SER A 36 3.82 -16.50 -13.80
N GLY A 37 4.39 -15.47 -13.17
CA GLY A 37 4.71 -14.20 -13.84
C GLY A 37 3.47 -13.34 -14.12
N GLY A 38 2.39 -13.51 -13.35
CA GLY A 38 1.16 -12.73 -13.51
C GLY A 38 0.22 -13.29 -14.58
N GLU A 39 0.37 -14.56 -14.95
CA GLU A 39 -0.51 -15.21 -15.92
C GLU A 39 -1.89 -15.51 -15.34
N VAL A 40 -2.95 -14.99 -15.98
CA VAL A 40 -4.35 -15.32 -15.70
C VAL A 40 -4.90 -16.30 -16.74
N GLU A 41 -5.98 -17.00 -16.38
CA GLU A 41 -6.70 -17.86 -17.31
C GLU A 41 -7.33 -17.01 -18.43
N TRP A 42 -7.04 -17.36 -19.68
CA TRP A 42 -7.71 -16.73 -20.80
C TRP A 42 -9.02 -17.45 -21.11
N ARG A 43 -10.14 -16.77 -20.82
CA ARG A 43 -11.48 -17.24 -21.18
C ARG A 43 -11.97 -16.48 -22.40
N ASN A 44 -12.26 -17.20 -23.47
CA ASN A 44 -12.79 -16.62 -24.69
C ASN A 44 -14.29 -16.33 -24.50
N PRO A 45 -14.73 -15.05 -24.54
CA PRO A 45 -16.12 -14.69 -24.26
C PRO A 45 -17.05 -14.85 -25.46
N GLY A 46 -16.55 -15.26 -26.63
CA GLY A 46 -17.35 -15.37 -27.85
C GLY A 46 -18.49 -16.38 -27.72
N GLY A 47 -19.71 -15.92 -27.99
CA GLY A 47 -20.94 -16.71 -27.95
C GLY A 47 -21.03 -17.73 -29.07
N ASP A 48 -20.34 -17.48 -30.19
CA ASP A 48 -20.30 -18.38 -31.35
C ASP A 48 -18.88 -18.62 -31.89
N GLY A 49 -18.77 -19.43 -32.96
CA GLY A 49 -17.49 -19.78 -33.57
C GLY A 49 -16.78 -18.61 -34.27
N ALA A 50 -17.51 -17.61 -34.78
CA ALA A 50 -16.94 -16.45 -35.45
C ALA A 50 -16.37 -15.46 -34.44
N GLU A 51 -17.14 -15.15 -33.39
CA GLU A 51 -16.72 -14.31 -32.28
C GLU A 51 -15.50 -14.91 -31.58
N ARG A 52 -15.52 -16.22 -31.30
CA ARG A 52 -14.36 -16.89 -30.69
C ARG A 52 -13.09 -16.72 -31.51
N LYS A 53 -13.17 -16.90 -32.83
CA LYS A 53 -12.03 -16.69 -33.74
C LYS A 53 -11.59 -15.22 -33.77
N ALA A 54 -12.52 -14.26 -33.74
CA ALA A 54 -12.19 -12.85 -33.66
C ALA A 54 -11.45 -12.50 -32.37
N PHE A 55 -11.89 -13.05 -31.23
CA PHE A 55 -11.20 -12.89 -29.95
C PHE A 55 -9.80 -13.53 -29.94
N VAL A 56 -9.63 -14.73 -30.52
CA VAL A 56 -8.30 -15.34 -30.67
C VAL A 56 -7.37 -14.41 -31.45
N ARG A 57 -7.81 -13.92 -32.62
CA ARG A 57 -7.02 -13.00 -33.46
C ARG A 57 -6.69 -11.70 -32.74
N ALA A 58 -7.62 -11.15 -31.97
CA ALA A 58 -7.37 -9.94 -31.18
C ALA A 58 -6.33 -10.18 -30.08
N ARG A 59 -6.33 -11.36 -29.44
CA ARG A 59 -5.29 -11.74 -28.48
C ARG A 59 -3.93 -11.85 -29.16
N ASP A 60 -3.87 -12.58 -30.26
CA ASP A 60 -2.62 -12.81 -30.99
C ASP A 60 -2.04 -11.49 -31.52
N ALA A 61 -2.88 -10.57 -31.99
CA ALA A 61 -2.43 -9.23 -32.39
C ALA A 61 -1.87 -8.39 -31.21
N LEU A 62 -2.35 -8.59 -29.98
CA LEU A 62 -1.78 -7.95 -28.80
C LEU A 62 -0.44 -8.57 -28.39
N ASP A 63 -0.27 -9.88 -28.62
CA ASP A 63 0.98 -10.61 -28.39
C ASP A 63 2.04 -10.15 -29.41
N ASP A 64 1.67 -10.09 -30.68
CA ASP A 64 2.50 -9.54 -31.77
C ASP A 64 2.89 -8.07 -31.51
N ALA A 65 2.02 -7.29 -30.86
CA ALA A 65 2.30 -5.92 -30.45
C ALA A 65 3.15 -5.81 -29.16
N GLY A 66 3.49 -6.93 -28.52
CA GLY A 66 4.27 -6.96 -27.29
C GLY A 66 3.53 -6.43 -26.05
N LEU A 67 2.19 -6.44 -26.06
CA LEU A 67 1.36 -5.95 -24.96
C LEU A 67 0.90 -7.08 -24.03
N VAL A 68 0.80 -8.29 -24.55
CA VAL A 68 0.51 -9.49 -23.75
C VAL A 68 1.58 -10.54 -23.98
N ILE A 69 1.67 -11.48 -23.06
CA ILE A 69 2.41 -12.73 -23.23
C ILE A 69 1.39 -13.85 -23.25
N VAL A 70 1.36 -14.63 -24.33
CA VAL A 70 0.48 -15.80 -24.45
C VAL A 70 1.22 -17.07 -24.04
N ALA A 71 0.69 -17.80 -23.05
CA ALA A 71 1.32 -18.98 -22.46
C ALA A 71 0.38 -20.20 -22.39
N GLY A 72 0.92 -21.34 -21.96
CA GLY A 72 0.14 -22.56 -21.68
C GLY A 72 -0.63 -23.12 -22.89
N GLY A 73 -0.09 -22.97 -24.10
CA GLY A 73 -0.75 -23.35 -25.35
C GLY A 73 -1.90 -22.41 -25.74
N GLY A 74 -1.85 -21.14 -25.33
CA GLY A 74 -2.89 -20.15 -25.59
C GLY A 74 -4.01 -20.13 -24.56
N ARG A 75 -3.84 -20.79 -23.41
CA ARG A 75 -4.85 -20.84 -22.33
C ARG A 75 -4.58 -19.84 -21.21
N ARG A 76 -3.38 -19.24 -21.18
CA ARG A 76 -3.00 -18.24 -20.18
C ARG A 76 -2.48 -16.99 -20.88
N VAL A 77 -2.72 -15.84 -20.25
CA VAL A 77 -2.23 -14.55 -20.71
C VAL A 77 -1.68 -13.75 -19.53
N ALA A 78 -0.59 -13.04 -19.74
CA ALA A 78 -0.08 -12.02 -18.83
C ALA A 78 0.07 -10.68 -19.57
N LEU A 79 0.09 -9.57 -18.85
CA LEU A 79 0.44 -8.27 -19.42
C LEU A 79 1.96 -8.07 -19.38
N THR A 80 2.53 -7.54 -20.45
CA THR A 80 3.87 -6.96 -20.38
C THR A 80 3.83 -5.64 -19.58
N PRO A 81 4.98 -5.08 -19.15
CA PRO A 81 4.99 -3.77 -18.49
C PRO A 81 4.32 -2.66 -19.32
N GLU A 82 4.49 -2.70 -20.66
CA GLU A 82 3.83 -1.76 -21.57
C GLU A 82 2.33 -2.05 -21.68
N GLY A 83 1.94 -3.34 -21.76
CA GLY A 83 0.54 -3.75 -21.75
C GLY A 83 -0.21 -3.34 -20.49
N ASP A 84 0.41 -3.50 -19.31
CA ASP A 84 -0.13 -3.05 -18.02
C ASP A 84 -0.36 -1.54 -18.03
N ALA A 85 0.64 -0.76 -18.46
CA ALA A 85 0.51 0.69 -18.55
C ALA A 85 -0.62 1.12 -19.49
N GLN A 86 -0.75 0.49 -20.66
CA GLN A 86 -1.83 0.79 -21.61
C GLN A 86 -3.20 0.37 -21.09
N ALA A 87 -3.32 -0.82 -20.49
CA ALA A 87 -4.55 -1.31 -19.90
C ALA A 87 -5.03 -0.38 -18.78
N ARG A 88 -4.14 0.02 -17.87
CA ARG A 88 -4.43 0.94 -16.78
C ARG A 88 -4.88 2.29 -17.30
N ARG A 89 -4.20 2.88 -18.30
CA ARG A 89 -4.64 4.14 -18.93
C ARG A 89 -6.02 4.04 -19.54
N ALA A 90 -6.32 2.96 -20.27
CA ALA A 90 -7.62 2.73 -20.89
C ALA A 90 -8.76 2.61 -19.85
N CYS A 91 -8.47 2.03 -18.68
CA CYS A 91 -9.40 1.93 -17.56
C CYS A 91 -9.40 3.17 -16.66
N GLY A 92 -8.55 4.16 -16.95
CA GLY A 92 -8.32 5.32 -16.10
C GLY A 92 -7.89 4.96 -14.68
N LEU A 93 -6.99 3.98 -14.56
CA LEU A 93 -6.32 3.53 -13.35
C LEU A 93 -4.89 4.11 -13.30
N PRO A 94 -4.31 4.32 -12.10
CA PRO A 94 -2.94 4.80 -11.98
C PRO A 94 -1.95 3.83 -12.62
N VAL A 95 -0.91 4.32 -13.28
CA VAL A 95 0.19 3.46 -13.79
C VAL A 95 1.32 3.35 -12.76
N LEU A 96 2.26 2.42 -12.97
CA LEU A 96 3.41 2.23 -12.08
C LEU A 96 4.16 3.54 -11.80
N ALA A 97 4.40 4.34 -12.84
CA ALA A 97 5.12 5.62 -12.72
C ALA A 97 4.45 6.60 -11.73
N ASP A 98 3.11 6.59 -11.64
CA ASP A 98 2.37 7.43 -10.69
C ASP A 98 2.52 6.91 -9.25
N ALA A 99 2.55 5.57 -9.10
CA ALA A 99 2.57 4.88 -7.83
C ALA A 99 3.96 4.81 -7.17
N LEU A 100 5.05 5.11 -7.89
CA LEU A 100 6.42 5.07 -7.34
C LEU A 100 6.60 5.95 -6.09
N CYS A 101 5.81 7.01 -5.93
CA CYS A 101 5.84 7.82 -4.70
C CYS A 101 5.39 7.03 -3.46
N GLY A 102 4.58 5.98 -3.61
CA GLY A 102 4.22 5.06 -2.54
C GLY A 102 5.35 4.11 -2.15
N LEU A 103 6.15 3.67 -3.13
CA LEU A 103 7.37 2.92 -2.85
C LEU A 103 8.38 3.79 -2.09
N ASP A 104 8.58 5.03 -2.55
CA ASP A 104 9.43 6.01 -1.85
C ASP A 104 8.94 6.23 -0.41
N TRP A 105 7.62 6.35 -0.21
CA TRP A 105 7.00 6.54 1.09
C TRP A 105 7.22 5.33 2.02
N LEU A 106 7.07 4.10 1.53
CA LEU A 106 7.32 2.88 2.31
C LEU A 106 8.79 2.71 2.71
N ALA A 107 9.71 3.16 1.85
CA ALA A 107 11.15 3.08 2.07
C ALA A 107 11.70 4.22 2.96
N ASP A 108 10.95 5.30 3.16
CA ASP A 108 11.37 6.48 3.91
C ASP A 108 11.72 6.12 5.38
N PRO A 109 12.97 6.41 5.83
CA PRO A 109 13.38 6.20 7.21
C PRO A 109 12.53 6.99 8.23
N GLY A 110 11.94 8.11 7.83
CA GLY A 110 11.06 8.92 8.67
C GLY A 110 9.80 8.18 9.14
N HIS A 111 9.41 7.11 8.44
CA HIS A 111 8.28 6.26 8.81
C HIS A 111 8.69 5.05 9.67
N ALA A 112 9.94 4.97 10.15
CA ALA A 112 10.38 3.90 11.04
C ALA A 112 9.48 3.69 12.28
N PRO A 113 8.92 4.73 12.94
CA PRO A 113 7.98 4.54 14.05
C PRO A 113 6.66 3.84 13.68
N LEU A 114 6.29 3.81 12.40
CA LEU A 114 5.06 3.18 11.91
C LEU A 114 5.25 1.69 11.56
N LYS A 115 6.49 1.19 11.63
CA LYS A 115 6.86 -0.15 11.18
C LYS A 115 6.54 -1.23 12.22
N TRP A 116 5.67 -2.14 11.82
CA TRP A 116 5.38 -3.41 12.47
C TRP A 116 6.55 -4.37 12.26
N ARG A 117 7.00 -5.08 13.29
CA ARG A 117 8.21 -5.91 13.22
C ARG A 117 7.88 -7.39 13.33
N MET A 118 8.40 -8.18 12.40
CA MET A 118 8.41 -9.64 12.50
C MET A 118 9.62 -10.12 13.30
N HIS A 119 9.54 -11.35 13.82
CA HIS A 119 10.65 -11.99 14.51
C HIS A 119 11.92 -12.09 13.65
N ASP A 120 11.76 -12.27 12.34
CA ASP A 120 12.86 -12.34 11.37
C ASP A 120 13.34 -10.97 10.86
N GLN A 121 13.02 -9.90 11.60
CA GLN A 121 13.42 -8.52 11.32
C GLN A 121 12.78 -7.88 10.08
N ARG A 122 11.89 -8.57 9.36
CA ARG A 122 11.10 -7.92 8.30
C ARG A 122 10.14 -6.90 8.91
N THR A 123 10.02 -5.75 8.25
CA THR A 123 9.14 -4.66 8.70
C THR A 123 8.01 -4.41 7.72
N PHE A 124 6.82 -4.20 8.25
CA PHE A 124 5.62 -3.85 7.48
C PHE A 124 5.02 -2.54 7.96
N ILE A 125 4.25 -1.88 7.10
CA ILE A 125 3.44 -0.71 7.47
C ILE A 125 1.98 -1.05 7.20
N SER A 126 1.09 -0.70 8.14
CA SER A 126 -0.34 -0.95 7.97
C SER A 126 -0.99 -0.02 6.97
N GLU A 127 -2.08 -0.48 6.35
CA GLU A 127 -2.95 0.34 5.51
C GLU A 127 -3.35 1.66 6.18
N SER A 128 -3.66 1.63 7.49
CA SER A 128 -4.04 2.79 8.27
C SER A 128 -2.90 3.81 8.32
N SER A 129 -1.66 3.38 8.55
CA SER A 129 -0.49 4.25 8.52
C SER A 129 -0.19 4.79 7.13
N MET A 130 -0.37 4.00 6.07
CA MET A 130 -0.26 4.50 4.69
C MET A 130 -1.29 5.59 4.36
N LEU A 131 -2.39 5.64 5.12
CA LEU A 131 -3.43 6.67 5.03
C LEU A 131 -3.25 7.81 6.04
N GLY A 132 -2.15 7.81 6.80
CA GLY A 132 -1.84 8.85 7.79
C GLY A 132 -2.58 8.70 9.12
N SER A 133 -3.09 7.50 9.43
CA SER A 133 -3.72 7.17 10.71
C SER A 133 -2.80 6.32 11.59
N ASP A 134 -3.18 6.13 12.85
CA ASP A 134 -2.43 5.29 13.77
C ASP A 134 -2.25 3.86 13.25
N PRO A 135 -1.07 3.26 13.46
CA PRO A 135 -0.76 1.93 12.93
C PRO A 135 -1.69 0.85 13.48
N ALA A 136 -2.04 0.94 14.77
CA ALA A 136 -2.91 0.02 15.49
C ALA A 136 -4.18 0.74 15.97
N PRO A 137 -5.20 0.92 15.09
CA PRO A 137 -6.40 1.64 15.47
C PRO A 137 -7.12 0.91 16.61
N ALA A 138 -7.45 1.63 17.68
CA ALA A 138 -8.25 1.11 18.77
C ALA A 138 -9.71 0.97 18.32
N VAL A 139 -10.06 -0.13 17.67
CA VAL A 139 -11.44 -0.41 17.25
C VAL A 139 -12.00 -1.62 17.99
N SER A 140 -13.28 -1.55 18.31
CA SER A 140 -14.06 -2.69 18.78
C SER A 140 -14.13 -3.77 17.69
N GLN A 141 -14.07 -5.04 18.09
CA GLN A 141 -14.23 -6.17 17.17
C GLN A 141 -15.52 -6.01 16.36
N GLY A 142 -15.46 -6.27 15.05
CA GLY A 142 -16.62 -6.24 14.15
C GLY A 142 -16.94 -4.89 13.49
N GLN A 143 -16.20 -3.81 13.77
CA GLN A 143 -16.30 -2.57 12.99
C GLN A 143 -15.28 -2.53 11.86
N ALA A 144 -15.69 -1.96 10.71
CA ALA A 144 -14.78 -1.68 9.60
C ALA A 144 -13.69 -0.71 10.07
N ARG A 145 -12.42 -1.09 9.90
CA ARG A 145 -11.27 -0.26 10.33
C ARG A 145 -11.19 1.07 9.57
N MET A 146 -11.74 1.11 8.35
CA MET A 146 -11.73 2.28 7.47
C MET A 146 -13.02 2.33 6.64
N ALA A 147 -13.42 3.53 6.22
CA ALA A 147 -14.49 3.69 5.25
C ALA A 147 -14.12 3.00 3.92
N GLY A 148 -15.06 2.26 3.31
CA GLY A 148 -14.80 1.48 2.10
C GLY A 148 -14.23 2.30 0.93
N GLU A 149 -14.65 3.55 0.78
CA GLU A 149 -14.10 4.45 -0.24
C GLU A 149 -12.61 4.75 -0.01
N THR A 150 -12.19 4.92 1.24
CA THR A 150 -10.79 5.17 1.59
C THR A 150 -9.93 3.91 1.38
N ALA A 151 -10.46 2.73 1.70
CA ALA A 151 -9.79 1.46 1.41
C ALA A 151 -9.58 1.28 -0.10
N SER A 152 -10.63 1.50 -0.91
CA SER A 152 -10.55 1.42 -2.37
C SER A 152 -9.51 2.38 -2.97
N ARG A 153 -9.39 3.60 -2.43
CA ARG A 153 -8.36 4.57 -2.84
C ARG A 153 -6.94 4.04 -2.63
N LEU A 154 -6.69 3.45 -1.46
CA LEU A 154 -5.40 2.88 -1.14
C LEU A 154 -5.09 1.68 -2.03
N THR A 155 -6.06 0.78 -2.21
CA THR A 155 -5.94 -0.39 -3.09
C THR A 155 -5.56 0.03 -4.51
N ASN A 156 -6.30 0.97 -5.12
CA ASN A 156 -5.98 1.46 -6.46
C ASN A 156 -4.59 2.11 -6.56
N ALA A 157 -4.14 2.78 -5.49
CA ALA A 157 -2.84 3.42 -5.45
C ALA A 157 -1.69 2.41 -5.34
N VAL A 158 -1.89 1.27 -4.65
CA VAL A 158 -0.85 0.26 -4.41
C VAL A 158 -0.81 -0.83 -5.47
N LEU A 159 -1.91 -1.11 -6.16
CA LEU A 159 -2.01 -2.17 -7.18
C LEU A 159 -0.90 -2.14 -8.24
N PRO A 160 -0.49 -0.98 -8.81
CA PRO A 160 0.63 -0.95 -9.75
C PRO A 160 1.97 -1.40 -9.14
N LEU A 161 2.18 -1.14 -7.84
CA LEU A 161 3.39 -1.59 -7.12
C LEU A 161 3.35 -3.10 -6.84
N LEU A 162 2.17 -3.64 -6.52
CA LEU A 162 1.94 -5.07 -6.33
C LEU A 162 2.14 -5.83 -7.65
N ALA A 163 1.56 -5.32 -8.75
CA ALA A 163 1.67 -5.92 -10.08
C ALA A 163 3.12 -5.91 -10.59
N ALA A 164 3.90 -4.88 -10.26
CA ALA A 164 5.32 -4.82 -10.57
C ALA A 164 6.22 -5.65 -9.63
N GLY A 165 5.65 -6.31 -8.62
CA GLY A 165 6.41 -7.08 -7.63
C GLY A 165 7.34 -6.22 -6.75
N LEU A 166 7.07 -4.92 -6.63
CA LEU A 166 7.89 -3.98 -5.84
C LEU A 166 7.41 -3.89 -4.40
N VAL A 167 6.15 -4.22 -4.16
CA VAL A 167 5.52 -4.26 -2.85
C VAL A 167 4.83 -5.61 -2.73
N GLU A 168 4.83 -6.17 -1.52
CA GLU A 168 3.98 -7.29 -1.15
C GLU A 168 3.08 -6.87 0.01
N TRP A 169 1.98 -7.60 0.18
CA TRP A 169 1.05 -7.40 1.27
C TRP A 169 0.75 -8.71 2.00
N ARG A 170 0.30 -8.59 3.24
CA ARG A 170 -0.26 -9.71 4.01
C ARG A 170 -1.38 -9.23 4.93
N VAL A 171 -2.23 -10.15 5.36
CA VAL A 171 -3.20 -9.89 6.42
C VAL A 171 -2.54 -10.07 7.80
N TRP A 172 -2.88 -9.20 8.74
CA TRP A 172 -2.65 -9.38 10.17
C TRP A 172 -3.98 -9.63 10.87
N ARG A 173 -4.02 -10.69 11.70
CA ARG A 173 -5.24 -11.17 12.35
C ARG A 173 -5.08 -11.21 13.87
N PHE A 174 -5.55 -10.15 14.53
CA PHE A 174 -5.96 -10.14 15.94
C PHE A 174 -7.19 -9.22 16.06
N GLY A 175 -8.40 -9.79 16.11
CA GLY A 175 -9.67 -9.09 16.34
C GLY A 175 -10.37 -8.47 15.10
N SER A 176 -9.64 -8.13 14.05
CA SER A 176 -10.16 -7.81 12.70
C SER A 176 -9.01 -7.77 11.68
N GLY A 177 -9.26 -8.03 10.39
CA GLY A 177 -8.22 -8.03 9.37
C GLY A 177 -7.63 -6.64 9.13
N LEU A 178 -6.31 -6.53 9.19
CA LEU A 178 -5.54 -5.35 8.76
C LEU A 178 -4.61 -5.76 7.64
N PHE A 179 -4.53 -4.96 6.58
CA PHE A 179 -3.52 -5.20 5.55
C PHE A 179 -2.21 -4.51 5.90
N LEU A 180 -1.13 -5.26 5.75
CA LEU A 180 0.23 -4.84 6.02
C LEU A 180 1.01 -4.89 4.71
N PHE A 181 1.77 -3.84 4.41
CA PHE A 181 2.54 -3.70 3.18
C PHE A 181 4.03 -3.58 3.49
N ARG A 182 4.87 -4.12 2.61
CA ARG A 182 6.31 -3.84 2.63
C ARG A 182 6.90 -3.84 1.23
N PRO A 183 8.01 -3.12 1.00
CA PRO A 183 8.78 -3.29 -0.23
C PRO A 183 9.41 -4.69 -0.31
N THR A 184 9.48 -5.25 -1.51
CA THR A 184 10.26 -6.45 -1.82
C THR A 184 11.76 -6.13 -1.88
N ALA A 185 12.62 -7.10 -2.17
CA ALA A 185 14.05 -6.84 -2.37
C ALA A 185 14.27 -5.90 -3.57
N GLU A 186 13.55 -6.15 -4.66
CA GLU A 186 13.52 -5.36 -5.89
C GLU A 186 12.95 -3.96 -5.62
N GLY A 187 11.87 -3.88 -4.83
CA GLY A 187 11.30 -2.62 -4.38
C GLY A 187 12.30 -1.77 -3.58
N ASN A 188 12.99 -2.36 -2.61
CA ASN A 188 14.02 -1.66 -1.83
C ASN A 188 15.19 -1.19 -2.72
N ALA A 189 15.65 -2.02 -3.65
CA ALA A 189 16.72 -1.66 -4.58
C ALA A 189 16.31 -0.46 -5.46
N LEU A 190 15.07 -0.46 -5.98
CA LEU A 190 14.55 0.65 -6.78
C LEU A 190 14.37 1.92 -5.94
N ALA A 191 13.85 1.81 -4.72
CA ALA A 191 13.70 2.96 -3.81
C ALA A 191 15.07 3.58 -3.49
N ALA A 192 16.07 2.76 -3.17
CA ALA A 192 17.43 3.21 -2.89
C ALA A 192 18.04 3.95 -4.09
N LYS A 193 17.87 3.40 -5.30
CA LYS A 193 18.29 4.07 -6.54
C LYS A 193 17.62 5.43 -6.70
N ARG A 194 16.29 5.50 -6.52
CA ARG A 194 15.53 6.75 -6.65
C ARG A 194 15.96 7.81 -5.64
N ILE A 195 16.29 7.41 -4.42
CA ILE A 195 16.87 8.28 -3.38
C ILE A 195 18.24 8.80 -3.81
N ALA A 196 19.14 7.91 -4.25
CA ALA A 196 20.48 8.28 -4.71
C ALA A 196 20.45 9.26 -5.90
N ASP A 197 19.49 9.05 -6.82
CA ASP A 197 19.29 9.90 -8.00
C ASP A 197 18.50 11.20 -7.69
N GLY A 198 18.09 11.43 -6.45
CA GLY A 198 17.29 12.61 -6.05
C GLY A 198 15.87 12.66 -6.64
N SER A 199 15.38 11.54 -7.18
CA SER A 199 14.06 11.44 -7.84
C SER A 199 12.95 10.91 -6.93
N ALA A 200 13.29 10.51 -5.70
CA ALA A 200 12.36 10.06 -4.68
C ALA A 200 11.47 11.20 -4.17
N VAL A 201 10.17 10.96 -4.06
CA VAL A 201 9.16 11.97 -3.69
C VAL A 201 8.09 11.42 -2.72
N PRO A 202 8.49 10.93 -1.53
CA PRO A 202 7.59 10.28 -0.58
C PRO A 202 6.42 11.17 -0.16
N GLY A 203 6.64 12.48 -0.02
CA GLY A 203 5.58 13.44 0.35
C GLY A 203 4.42 13.57 -0.64
N LYS A 204 4.53 13.02 -1.87
CA LYS A 204 3.42 12.99 -2.84
C LYS A 204 2.38 11.90 -2.54
N TRP A 205 2.75 10.88 -1.77
CA TRP A 205 1.90 9.71 -1.51
C TRP A 205 0.51 10.06 -0.95
N PRO A 206 0.34 10.87 0.12
CA PRO A 206 -0.98 11.18 0.67
C PRO A 206 -1.90 11.90 -0.32
N LYS A 207 -1.34 12.69 -1.23
CA LYS A 207 -2.09 13.40 -2.28
C LYS A 207 -2.45 12.46 -3.43
N PHE A 208 -1.56 11.54 -3.77
CA PHE A 208 -1.79 10.53 -4.79
C PHE A 208 -2.91 9.56 -4.40
N VAL A 209 -2.89 9.00 -3.18
CA VAL A 209 -3.96 8.11 -2.68
C VAL A 209 -5.32 8.80 -2.72
N ARG A 210 -5.41 10.05 -2.25
CA ARG A 210 -6.65 10.84 -2.30
C ARG A 210 -7.21 11.01 -3.72
N ARG A 211 -6.33 11.06 -4.74
CA ARG A 211 -6.70 11.21 -6.15
C ARG A 211 -6.92 9.87 -6.86
N SER A 212 -6.48 8.76 -6.28
CA SER A 212 -6.54 7.43 -6.92
C SER A 212 -7.96 6.85 -7.03
N ALA A 213 -8.96 7.44 -6.35
CA ALA A 213 -10.38 7.19 -6.63
C ALA A 213 -10.98 8.11 -7.71
N MET A 214 -10.31 9.22 -8.05
CA MET A 214 -10.86 10.23 -8.93
C MET A 214 -10.45 9.95 -10.38
N LYS A 215 -11.43 9.46 -11.15
CA LYS A 215 -11.58 9.61 -12.61
C LYS A 215 -10.32 10.12 -13.33
N ILE A 216 -9.41 9.23 -13.75
CA ILE A 216 -8.51 9.56 -14.85
C ILE A 216 -9.40 9.66 -16.10
N GLY A 217 -9.45 10.84 -16.72
CA GLY A 217 -10.45 11.24 -17.72
C GLY A 217 -10.41 10.49 -19.06
N ALA A 218 -9.69 9.37 -19.18
CA ALA A 218 -9.51 8.59 -20.41
C ALA A 218 -10.33 7.28 -20.41
N LYS A 219 -11.42 7.21 -19.63
CA LYS A 219 -12.26 6.02 -19.49
C LYS A 219 -13.25 5.91 -20.65
N THR A 220 -13.19 4.85 -21.45
CA THR A 220 -14.37 4.42 -22.21
C THR A 220 -15.29 3.62 -21.28
N ALA A 221 -16.61 3.72 -21.49
CA ALA A 221 -17.58 2.96 -20.71
C ALA A 221 -17.29 1.45 -20.83
N ASP A 222 -17.04 0.97 -22.05
CA ASP A 222 -16.75 -0.42 -22.35
C ASP A 222 -15.48 -0.94 -21.66
N ALA A 223 -14.42 -0.14 -21.57
CA ALA A 223 -13.20 -0.55 -20.85
C ALA A 223 -13.44 -0.64 -19.35
N CYS A 224 -14.27 0.23 -18.78
CA CYS A 224 -14.61 0.17 -17.36
C CYS A 224 -15.49 -1.04 -17.07
N GLU A 225 -16.49 -1.30 -17.90
CA GLU A 225 -17.36 -2.47 -17.77
C GLU A 225 -16.55 -3.77 -17.89
N ALA A 226 -15.73 -3.90 -18.95
CA ALA A 226 -14.89 -5.08 -19.14
C ALA A 226 -13.92 -5.31 -17.98
N TYR A 227 -13.36 -4.24 -17.40
CA TYR A 227 -12.54 -4.32 -16.20
C TYR A 227 -13.35 -4.82 -15.00
N MET A 228 -14.46 -4.16 -14.67
CA MET A 228 -15.25 -4.48 -13.49
C MET A 228 -15.83 -5.90 -13.56
N THR A 229 -16.36 -6.31 -14.70
CA THR A 229 -16.87 -7.68 -14.90
C THR A 229 -15.78 -8.73 -14.68
N ALA A 230 -14.59 -8.48 -15.22
CA ALA A 230 -13.47 -9.42 -15.11
C ALA A 230 -12.91 -9.46 -13.67
N TRP A 231 -12.78 -8.29 -13.04
CA TRP A 231 -12.37 -8.15 -11.66
C TRP A 231 -13.36 -8.88 -10.72
N GLU A 232 -14.67 -8.64 -10.86
CA GLU A 232 -15.67 -9.29 -10.00
C GLU A 232 -15.68 -10.80 -10.17
N GLY A 233 -15.55 -11.28 -11.41
CA GLY A 233 -15.47 -12.71 -11.70
C GLY A 233 -14.27 -13.38 -11.03
N ALA A 234 -13.08 -12.78 -11.17
CA ALA A 234 -11.85 -13.28 -10.57
C ALA A 234 -11.88 -13.16 -9.04
N TYR A 235 -12.35 -12.04 -8.49
CA TYR A 235 -12.45 -11.82 -7.04
C TYR A 235 -13.39 -12.84 -6.38
N ARG A 236 -14.56 -13.11 -6.97
CA ARG A 236 -15.48 -14.15 -6.47
C ARG A 236 -14.89 -15.54 -6.59
N ALA A 237 -14.25 -15.86 -7.71
CA ALA A 237 -13.58 -17.14 -7.90
C ALA A 237 -12.49 -17.35 -6.83
N ARG A 238 -11.68 -16.32 -6.56
CA ARG A 238 -10.64 -16.30 -5.53
C ARG A 238 -11.21 -16.50 -4.12
N ARG A 239 -12.31 -15.82 -3.78
CA ARG A 239 -13.01 -15.95 -2.48
C ARG A 239 -13.54 -17.37 -2.23
N ASP A 240 -14.08 -18.00 -3.26
CA ASP A 240 -14.81 -19.27 -3.16
C ASP A 240 -13.91 -20.49 -3.45
N ALA A 241 -12.64 -20.27 -3.79
CA ALA A 241 -11.72 -21.33 -4.18
C ALA A 241 -11.26 -22.20 -3.00
N PRO A 242 -11.16 -23.53 -3.16
CA PRO A 242 -10.49 -24.38 -2.20
C PRO A 242 -8.96 -24.19 -2.29
N PRO A 243 -8.18 -24.51 -1.24
CA PRO A 243 -6.71 -24.48 -1.33
C PRO A 243 -6.18 -25.35 -2.47
N LEU A 244 -5.26 -24.80 -3.28
CA LEU A 244 -4.54 -25.53 -4.33
C LEU A 244 -3.77 -26.74 -3.76
N TRP A 245 -3.23 -26.58 -2.55
CA TRP A 245 -2.51 -27.61 -1.80
C TRP A 245 -3.15 -27.74 -0.41
N PRO A 246 -4.14 -28.64 -0.22
CA PRO A 246 -4.88 -28.78 1.03
C PRO A 246 -4.02 -29.12 2.25
N ASN A 247 -2.87 -29.76 2.03
CA ASN A 247 -1.93 -30.15 3.08
C ASN A 247 -0.86 -29.09 3.39
N VAL A 248 -0.87 -27.96 2.65
CA VAL A 248 0.07 -26.85 2.87
C VAL A 248 -0.70 -25.71 3.51
N CYS A 249 -0.51 -25.51 4.80
CA CYS A 249 -0.96 -24.30 5.46
C CYS A 249 0.17 -23.28 5.43
N ALA A 250 -0.11 -22.07 4.98
CA ALA A 250 0.76 -20.96 5.36
C ALA A 250 0.73 -20.84 6.90
N HIS A 251 1.74 -20.19 7.47
CA HIS A 251 1.74 -19.78 8.87
C HIS A 251 1.68 -18.26 8.90
N LEU A 252 0.76 -17.69 9.69
CA LEU A 252 0.79 -16.26 9.97
C LEU A 252 1.83 -16.05 11.07
N ASP A 253 3.08 -15.91 10.66
CA ASP A 253 4.18 -15.60 11.59
C ASP A 253 3.80 -14.40 12.46
N PRO A 254 4.09 -14.45 13.78
CA PRO A 254 3.77 -13.35 14.68
C PRO A 254 4.44 -12.07 14.20
N ILE A 255 3.71 -10.97 14.35
CA ILE A 255 4.20 -9.64 14.04
C ILE A 255 3.76 -8.70 15.15
N ASP A 256 4.75 -8.00 15.69
CA ASP A 256 4.55 -7.09 16.79
C ASP A 256 4.11 -5.73 16.24
N PRO A 257 3.00 -5.15 16.76
CA PRO A 257 2.64 -3.80 16.42
C PRO A 257 3.74 -2.83 16.87
N PRO A 258 3.92 -1.70 16.17
CA PRO A 258 4.78 -0.65 16.67
C PRO A 258 4.30 -0.21 18.06
N PRO A 259 5.22 0.21 18.94
CA PRO A 259 4.84 0.75 20.24
C PRO A 259 3.85 1.90 20.02
N LYS A 260 2.80 1.97 20.86
CA LYS A 260 1.88 3.12 20.81
C LYS A 260 2.71 4.38 20.91
N VAL A 261 2.59 5.27 19.92
CA VAL A 261 3.09 6.63 20.05
C VAL A 261 2.24 7.24 21.16
N GLN A 262 2.75 7.23 22.40
CA GLN A 262 2.18 8.07 23.44
C GLN A 262 2.33 9.49 22.88
N ALA A 263 1.23 10.13 22.55
CA ALA A 263 1.22 11.56 22.30
C ALA A 263 1.95 12.19 23.49
N GLN A 264 3.17 12.69 23.25
CA GLN A 264 3.90 13.41 24.27
C GLN A 264 3.02 14.59 24.68
N GLY A 265 2.68 14.61 25.97
CA GLY A 265 1.71 15.48 26.62
C GLY A 265 1.32 16.76 25.90
N GLU A 266 0.05 16.84 25.51
CA GLU A 266 -0.69 18.08 25.67
C GLU A 266 -0.68 18.42 27.17
N GLY A 267 0.20 19.33 27.56
CA GLY A 267 0.46 19.58 28.98
C GLY A 267 1.37 20.76 29.28
N GLN A 268 1.34 21.84 28.50
CA GLN A 268 1.57 23.18 29.04
C GLN A 268 0.59 24.16 28.39
N THR A 269 -0.59 24.25 29.01
CA THR A 269 -1.37 25.48 29.02
C THR A 269 -0.50 26.59 29.60
N ILE A 270 0.22 27.31 28.72
CA ILE A 270 0.59 28.69 29.01
C ILE A 270 -0.71 29.48 28.87
N SER A 271 -1.45 29.52 29.98
CA SER A 271 -2.37 30.60 30.31
C SER A 271 -1.56 31.90 30.26
N GLY A 272 -1.69 32.64 29.16
CA GLY A 272 -1.09 33.95 29.00
C GLY A 272 -1.98 34.79 28.12
N ASP A 273 -2.91 35.49 28.77
CA ASP A 273 -3.75 36.55 28.20
C ASP A 273 -2.99 37.40 27.17
N CYS A 274 -3.33 37.21 25.88
CA CYS A 274 -2.97 38.18 24.85
C CYS A 274 -4.07 39.24 24.78
N ARG A 275 -4.16 40.09 25.81
CA ARG A 275 -4.91 41.35 25.74
C ARG A 275 -3.96 42.51 25.44
N ARG A 276 -4.34 43.22 24.39
CA ARG A 276 -3.84 44.54 23.97
C ARG A 276 -3.67 45.49 25.17
N GLY A 277 -2.54 46.19 25.20
CA GLY A 277 -2.34 47.38 26.02
C GLY A 277 -1.03 48.08 25.61
N LYS A 278 -1.16 49.31 25.15
CA LYS A 278 -0.05 50.19 24.75
C LYS A 278 0.66 50.78 25.97
N ALA A 279 1.93 51.13 25.74
CA ALA A 279 2.66 52.31 26.20
C ALA A 279 3.20 52.39 27.65
N GLU A 280 4.40 52.99 27.69
CA GLU A 280 5.06 53.76 28.77
C GLU A 280 5.94 53.04 29.82
N ALA A 281 7.25 53.10 29.53
CA ALA A 281 8.29 53.87 30.24
C ALA A 281 8.68 53.60 31.72
N CYS A 282 10.00 53.76 31.91
CA CYS A 282 10.78 54.10 33.11
C CYS A 282 11.44 52.99 33.96
N ALA A 283 12.78 53.03 33.90
CA ALA A 283 13.78 52.98 35.00
C ALA A 283 13.78 51.74 35.93
N SER A 284 14.89 51.19 36.40
CA SER A 284 16.16 51.81 36.78
C SER A 284 17.26 50.74 36.92
N VAL A 285 18.49 51.20 36.72
CA VAL A 285 19.79 50.57 37.01
C VAL A 285 20.09 50.63 38.53
N GLN A 286 21.08 49.85 39.00
CA GLN A 286 21.81 49.87 40.31
C GLN A 286 21.38 48.77 41.31
N ASP A 287 22.24 48.02 42.03
CA ASP A 287 23.67 48.14 42.39
C ASP A 287 24.30 46.78 42.83
N GLU A 288 25.65 46.72 42.72
CA GLU A 288 26.71 46.17 43.60
C GLU A 288 26.58 44.76 44.24
N GLN A 289 27.48 43.81 43.94
CA GLN A 289 28.82 43.59 44.54
C GLN A 289 28.85 43.38 46.07
N THR A 290 29.23 42.17 46.49
CA THR A 290 30.21 41.99 47.59
C THR A 290 30.84 40.60 47.55
N GLU A 291 32.15 40.56 47.29
CA GLU A 291 33.05 39.47 47.68
C GLU A 291 33.31 39.54 49.20
N GLY A 292 33.56 38.39 49.83
CA GLY A 292 33.93 38.31 51.24
C GLY A 292 34.45 36.92 51.62
N ARG A 293 35.77 36.83 51.68
CA ARG A 293 36.64 35.66 51.85
C ARG A 293 36.82 35.33 53.35
N GLU A 294 37.13 34.06 53.64
CA GLU A 294 38.13 33.56 54.62
C GLU A 294 37.67 32.37 55.50
N THR A 295 38.45 31.29 55.37
CA THR A 295 38.64 30.18 56.32
C THR A 295 39.87 30.52 57.19
N PRO A 296 40.05 29.98 58.42
CA PRO A 296 40.73 28.68 58.53
C PRO A 296 40.46 27.80 59.79
N ALA A 297 40.75 26.50 59.59
CA ALA A 297 41.52 25.53 60.40
C ALA A 297 41.18 25.09 61.87
N GLU A 298 41.11 23.74 61.98
CA GLU A 298 41.72 22.81 62.97
C GLU A 298 41.22 22.67 64.43
N GLY A 299 41.06 21.40 64.86
CA GLY A 299 41.04 21.00 66.27
C GLY A 299 40.32 19.67 66.58
N THR A 300 41.10 18.59 66.74
CA THR A 300 40.79 17.18 67.08
C THR A 300 40.11 16.98 68.47
N PRO A 301 39.57 15.79 68.80
CA PRO A 301 40.37 14.62 69.20
C PRO A 301 40.03 13.29 68.50
#